data_AF-A0A1Y2UUN2-F1
#
_entry.id   AF-A0A1Y2UUN2-F1
#
_cell.length_a   1.000
_cell.length_b   1.000
_cell.length_c   1.000
_cell.angle_alpha   90.00
_cell.angle_beta   90.00
_cell.angle_gamma   90.00
#
_symmetry.space_group_name_H-M   'P 1'
#
loop_
_entity.id
_entity.type
_entity.pdbx_description
1 polymer ?
#
loop_
_entity_poly.entity_id
_entity_poly.type
_entity_poly.pdbx_seq_one_letter_code
_entity_poly.pdbx_strand_id
1 'polypeptide(L)'
;MKEHVWLKLTMLVMISLLIFSISDFPSVIPSGSQLGTTVQAKGKGHLPNLLDQQIAILVGLDINPNWVKEQSAADSLIYGIVKPDDTVPAGINEDYSYLVTSNRDKEISLFFKADKKKVTIKYANRGKKLHTKTVPLSRLVEQSYRTKKQRQQVNKYVGALRTE
;
A
#
# COMPACT_ATOMS: atom_id res chain seq x y z
N MET A 1 -22.47 22.66 -54.62
CA MET A 1 -22.32 22.03 -53.29
C MET A 1 -20.85 22.11 -52.92
N LYS A 2 -20.47 23.16 -52.17
CA LYS A 2 -20.14 23.13 -50.72
C LYS A 2 -18.82 22.39 -50.42
N GLU A 3 -17.74 23.16 -50.59
CA GLU A 3 -16.64 23.43 -49.63
C GLU A 3 -16.60 22.59 -48.35
N HIS A 4 -15.41 22.12 -47.95
CA HIS A 4 -14.74 22.58 -46.72
C HIS A 4 -13.35 21.92 -46.58
N VAL A 5 -12.32 22.73 -46.84
CA VAL A 5 -10.96 22.58 -46.33
C VAL A 5 -10.95 22.98 -44.85
N TRP A 6 -10.30 22.22 -43.96
CA TRP A 6 -9.34 22.80 -42.99
C TRP A 6 -8.53 21.77 -42.19
N LEU A 7 -7.23 22.05 -42.10
CA LEU A 7 -6.30 21.64 -41.04
C LEU A 7 -6.89 21.88 -39.64
N LYS A 8 -6.36 21.18 -38.61
CA LYS A 8 -6.03 21.66 -37.24
C LYS A 8 -6.06 20.47 -36.27
N LEU A 9 -5.20 20.34 -35.26
CA LEU A 9 -4.08 21.12 -34.75
C LEU A 9 -3.36 20.13 -33.81
N THR A 10 -2.04 20.00 -33.94
CA THR A 10 -1.19 19.36 -32.94
C THR A 10 -1.34 20.11 -31.62
N MET A 11 -1.90 19.46 -30.59
CA MET A 11 -2.04 20.07 -29.28
C MET A 11 -0.73 19.92 -28.49
N LEU A 12 0.06 20.99 -28.53
CA LEU A 12 1.28 21.19 -27.76
C LEU A 12 0.86 21.78 -26.40
N VAL A 13 0.80 20.96 -25.34
CA VAL A 13 0.54 21.47 -23.98
C VAL A 13 1.88 21.75 -23.31
N MET A 14 2.21 23.03 -23.31
CA MET A 14 3.24 23.66 -22.49
C MET A 14 2.90 23.46 -21.00
N ILE A 15 3.71 22.70 -20.27
CA ILE A 15 3.65 22.71 -18.80
C ILE A 15 4.62 23.79 -18.33
N SER A 16 4.03 24.91 -17.93
CA SER A 16 4.71 26.05 -17.33
C SER A 16 5.49 25.64 -16.07
N LEU A 17 6.76 26.07 -16.01
CA LEU A 17 7.54 26.14 -14.79
C LEU A 17 6.84 27.08 -13.80
N LEU A 18 6.43 26.55 -12.64
CA LEU A 18 6.23 27.36 -11.45
C LEU A 18 7.53 27.34 -10.63
N ILE A 19 8.26 28.43 -10.77
CA ILE A 19 9.39 28.82 -9.95
C ILE A 19 8.80 29.21 -8.59
N PHE A 20 8.98 28.41 -7.55
CA PHE A 20 8.72 28.86 -6.19
C PHE A 20 9.97 29.54 -5.64
N SER A 21 9.76 30.78 -5.25
CA SER A 21 10.74 31.74 -4.78
C SER A 21 11.59 31.26 -3.61
N ILE A 22 12.82 31.76 -3.66
CA ILE A 22 13.91 31.71 -2.69
C ILE A 22 13.41 32.25 -1.33
N SER A 23 13.74 31.56 -0.25
CA SER A 23 13.77 32.14 1.08
C SER A 23 15.23 32.17 1.53
N ASP A 24 15.76 33.38 1.68
CA ASP A 24 17.07 33.69 2.21
C ASP A 24 17.32 33.03 3.58
N PHE A 25 18.44 32.31 3.69
CA PHE A 25 19.12 32.11 4.97
C PHE A 25 20.60 32.39 4.78
N PRO A 26 21.20 33.35 5.51
CA PRO A 26 22.62 33.56 5.47
C PRO A 26 23.28 32.54 6.41
N SER A 27 24.23 31.76 5.90
CA SER A 27 25.30 31.22 6.74
C SER A 27 26.53 31.01 5.89
N VAL A 28 27.58 31.69 6.31
CA VAL A 28 28.86 31.86 5.65
C VAL A 28 29.90 31.12 6.50
N ILE A 29 30.77 30.35 5.82
CA ILE A 29 32.16 29.90 6.17
C ILE A 29 32.32 28.63 7.08
N PRO A 30 33.35 27.74 6.88
CA PRO A 30 34.06 27.30 5.66
C PRO A 30 34.38 25.77 5.64
N SER A 31 35.10 25.33 4.60
CA SER A 31 35.70 24.00 4.37
C SER A 31 36.52 23.41 5.53
N GLY A 32 36.42 22.08 5.68
CA GLY A 32 37.36 21.26 6.44
C GLY A 32 37.06 19.76 6.25
N SER A 33 38.00 19.04 5.60
CA SER A 33 38.00 17.59 5.44
C SER A 33 37.82 16.84 6.76
N GLN A 34 37.04 15.74 6.77
CA GLN A 34 37.53 14.43 7.20
C GLN A 34 36.48 13.31 7.04
N LEU A 35 36.97 12.25 6.40
CA LEU A 35 36.49 10.88 6.37
C LEU A 35 36.33 10.34 7.81
N GLY A 36 35.16 9.79 8.16
CA GLY A 36 34.94 9.23 9.49
C GLY A 36 33.52 8.75 9.75
N THR A 37 33.25 7.51 9.36
CA THR A 37 32.29 6.56 9.97
C THR A 37 31.10 7.11 10.77
N THR A 38 29.90 6.95 10.23
CA THR A 38 28.81 6.33 11.01
C THR A 38 27.88 5.59 10.06
N VAL A 39 28.16 4.30 9.83
CA VAL A 39 27.08 3.36 9.49
C VAL A 39 26.16 3.39 10.71
N GLN A 40 25.02 4.08 10.60
CA GLN A 40 23.97 3.95 11.59
C GLN A 40 23.60 2.47 11.63
N ALA A 41 24.11 1.77 12.64
CA ALA A 41 23.64 0.45 13.00
C ALA A 41 22.12 0.54 13.06
N LYS A 42 21.46 -0.17 12.15
CA LYS A 42 20.01 -0.34 12.10
C LYS A 42 19.64 -1.00 13.44
N GLY A 43 19.36 -0.17 14.44
CA GLY A 43 18.88 -0.62 15.73
C GLY A 43 17.74 -1.59 15.48
N LYS A 44 17.69 -2.68 16.25
CA LYS A 44 16.52 -3.57 16.30
C LYS A 44 15.35 -2.75 16.85
N GLY A 45 14.78 -1.91 15.99
CA GLY A 45 13.66 -1.06 16.30
C GLY A 45 12.52 -1.98 16.69
N HIS A 46 11.97 -1.74 17.88
CA HIS A 46 10.75 -2.38 18.31
C HIS A 46 9.69 -2.17 17.21
N LEU A 47 9.14 -3.25 16.67
CA LEU A 47 8.07 -3.13 15.69
C LEU A 47 6.88 -2.42 16.35
N PRO A 48 6.20 -1.50 15.64
CA PRO A 48 4.97 -0.95 16.19
C PRO A 48 3.97 -2.08 16.44
N ASN A 49 3.20 -1.95 17.52
CA ASN A 49 2.04 -2.81 17.72
C ASN A 49 0.98 -2.41 16.68
N LEU A 50 0.64 -3.32 15.78
CA LEU A 50 -0.30 -3.08 14.68
C LEU A 50 -1.63 -3.76 14.95
N LEU A 51 -2.71 -3.09 14.59
CA LEU A 51 -4.05 -3.70 14.53
C LEU A 51 -4.14 -4.63 13.32
N ASP A 52 -4.97 -5.67 13.42
CA ASP A 52 -5.15 -6.63 12.31
C ASP A 52 -5.64 -5.96 11.02
N GLN A 53 -6.49 -4.93 11.14
CA GLN A 53 -6.92 -4.09 10.02
C GLN A 53 -5.76 -3.32 9.38
N GLN A 54 -4.81 -2.83 10.18
CA GLN A 54 -3.61 -2.18 9.64
C GLN A 54 -2.74 -3.21 8.91
N ILE A 55 -2.60 -4.42 9.47
CA ILE A 55 -1.89 -5.52 8.81
C ILE A 55 -2.58 -5.88 7.50
N ALA A 56 -3.91 -5.93 7.45
CA ALA A 56 -4.68 -6.18 6.23
C ALA A 56 -4.32 -5.18 5.12
N ILE A 57 -4.30 -3.88 5.44
CA ILE A 57 -3.91 -2.84 4.49
C ILE A 57 -2.45 -3.00 4.06
N LEU A 58 -1.53 -3.28 4.98
CA LEU A 58 -0.11 -3.49 4.64
C LEU A 58 0.08 -4.71 3.71
N VAL A 59 -0.66 -5.80 3.96
CA VAL A 59 -0.70 -6.97 3.08
C VAL A 59 -1.24 -6.59 1.70
N GLY A 60 -2.34 -5.84 1.64
CA GLY A 60 -2.91 -5.35 0.39
C GLY A 60 -1.91 -4.50 -0.41
N LEU A 61 -1.21 -3.57 0.25
CA LEU A 61 -0.21 -2.70 -0.36
C LEU A 61 1.01 -3.47 -0.89
N ASP A 62 1.40 -4.56 -0.21
CA ASP A 62 2.49 -5.44 -0.64
C ASP A 62 2.10 -6.39 -1.79
N ILE A 63 0.81 -6.64 -2.00
CA ILE A 63 0.31 -7.41 -3.15
C ILE A 63 0.01 -6.51 -4.34
N ASN A 64 -0.82 -5.48 -4.15
CA ASN A 64 -1.16 -4.52 -5.20
C ASN A 64 -1.58 -3.17 -4.59
N PRO A 65 -0.68 -2.17 -4.56
CA PRO A 65 -0.97 -0.88 -3.94
C PRO A 65 -2.00 -0.05 -4.73
N ASN A 66 -2.07 -0.21 -6.06
CA ASN A 66 -3.06 0.48 -6.89
C ASN A 66 -4.46 -0.04 -6.58
N TRP A 67 -4.62 -1.35 -6.44
CA TRP A 67 -5.89 -1.96 -6.06
C TRP A 67 -6.36 -1.46 -4.69
N VAL A 68 -5.50 -1.42 -3.67
CA VAL A 68 -5.88 -0.86 -2.35
C VAL A 68 -6.33 0.58 -2.49
N LYS A 69 -5.60 1.41 -3.26
CA LYS A 69 -5.95 2.81 -3.46
C LYS A 69 -7.32 2.97 -4.14
N GLU A 70 -7.55 2.24 -5.22
CA GLU A 70 -8.79 2.29 -6.01
C GLU A 70 -9.98 1.81 -5.18
N GLN A 71 -9.85 0.65 -4.53
CA GLN A 71 -10.95 0.06 -3.76
C GLN A 71 -11.24 0.81 -2.45
N SER A 72 -10.22 1.43 -1.83
CA SER A 72 -10.44 2.32 -0.69
C SER A 72 -11.18 3.60 -1.11
N ALA A 73 -10.88 4.16 -2.29
CA ALA A 73 -11.58 5.34 -2.78
C ALA A 73 -13.03 5.05 -3.18
N ALA A 74 -13.33 3.79 -3.51
CA ALA A 74 -14.67 3.29 -3.80
C ALA A 74 -15.39 2.71 -2.57
N ASP A 75 -14.83 2.86 -1.36
CA ASP A 75 -15.37 2.28 -0.10
C ASP A 75 -15.75 0.80 -0.23
N SER A 76 -14.98 0.04 -1.00
CA SER A 76 -15.30 -1.32 -1.45
C SER A 76 -14.45 -2.39 -0.78
N LEU A 77 -13.44 -2.01 0.01
CA LEU A 77 -12.62 -2.94 0.76
C LEU A 77 -13.34 -3.46 2.01
N ILE A 78 -13.34 -4.77 2.16
CA ILE A 78 -13.97 -5.50 3.26
C ILE A 78 -12.88 -6.28 3.99
N TYR A 79 -12.77 -6.03 5.29
CA TYR A 79 -11.95 -6.82 6.21
C TYR A 79 -12.86 -7.74 7.02
N GLY A 80 -12.44 -8.99 7.19
CA GLY A 80 -13.11 -9.92 8.09
C GLY A 80 -12.20 -11.06 8.53
N ILE A 81 -12.74 -11.91 9.40
CA ILE A 81 -12.09 -13.13 9.88
C ILE A 81 -12.86 -14.32 9.32
N VAL A 82 -12.14 -15.32 8.83
CA VAL A 82 -12.76 -16.54 8.30
C VAL A 82 -13.53 -17.24 9.42
N LYS A 83 -14.81 -17.52 9.18
CA LYS A 83 -15.68 -18.27 10.08
C LYS A 83 -15.76 -19.74 9.62
N PRO A 84 -16.05 -20.69 10.53
CA PRO A 84 -16.15 -22.11 10.18
C PRO A 84 -17.16 -22.42 9.05
N ASP A 85 -18.23 -21.63 8.97
CA ASP A 85 -19.29 -21.80 7.96
C ASP A 85 -19.01 -21.07 6.64
N ASP A 86 -17.87 -20.35 6.52
CA ASP A 86 -17.53 -19.64 5.30
C ASP A 86 -17.08 -20.60 4.20
N THR A 87 -17.58 -20.38 2.99
CA THR A 87 -17.03 -21.05 1.80
C THR A 87 -15.68 -20.41 1.44
N VAL A 88 -14.58 -21.06 1.83
CA VAL A 88 -13.22 -20.61 1.53
C VAL A 88 -12.43 -21.60 0.67
N PRO A 89 -11.43 -21.14 -0.10
CA PRO A 89 -10.59 -22.04 -0.88
C PRO A 89 -9.76 -22.97 0.01
N ALA A 90 -9.35 -24.12 -0.55
CA ALA A 90 -8.56 -25.12 0.16
C ALA A 90 -7.29 -24.54 0.82
N GLY A 91 -7.07 -24.93 2.08
CA GLY A 91 -5.92 -24.50 2.89
C GLY A 91 -6.09 -23.13 3.54
N ILE A 92 -7.28 -22.53 3.49
CA ILE A 92 -7.70 -21.44 4.38
C ILE A 92 -8.50 -22.05 5.53
N ASN A 93 -8.26 -21.58 6.74
CA ASN A 93 -8.98 -21.98 7.95
C ASN A 93 -9.37 -20.73 8.76
N GLU A 94 -10.07 -20.93 9.88
CA GLU A 94 -10.60 -19.90 10.78
C GLU A 94 -9.53 -18.99 11.41
N ASP A 95 -8.24 -19.38 11.37
CA ASP A 95 -7.14 -18.52 11.83
C ASP A 95 -6.76 -17.42 10.81
N TYR A 96 -7.37 -17.40 9.63
CA TYR A 96 -7.09 -16.41 8.61
C TYR A 96 -8.04 -15.22 8.71
N SER A 97 -7.48 -14.03 8.58
CA SER A 97 -8.22 -12.84 8.18
C SER A 97 -8.25 -12.73 6.66
N TYR A 98 -9.22 -11.98 6.14
CA TYR A 98 -9.32 -11.68 4.71
C TYR A 98 -9.42 -10.19 4.45
N LEU A 99 -8.95 -9.78 3.27
CA LEU A 99 -9.17 -8.47 2.68
C LEU A 99 -9.66 -8.68 1.24
N VAL A 100 -10.91 -8.33 0.99
CA VAL A 100 -11.60 -8.61 -0.28
C VAL A 100 -12.46 -7.42 -0.70
N THR A 101 -13.08 -7.50 -1.87
CA THR A 101 -14.23 -6.66 -2.23
C THR A 101 -15.50 -7.51 -2.28
N SER A 102 -16.66 -6.88 -2.46
CA SER A 102 -17.93 -7.61 -2.67
C SER A 102 -17.90 -8.52 -3.91
N ASN A 103 -16.99 -8.30 -4.86
CA ASN A 103 -16.89 -9.08 -6.10
C ASN A 103 -15.64 -9.98 -6.11
N ARG A 104 -15.61 -10.95 -5.18
CA ARG A 104 -14.45 -11.82 -4.89
C ARG A 104 -13.89 -12.55 -6.11
N ASP A 105 -14.73 -12.89 -7.08
CA ASP A 105 -14.34 -13.65 -8.28
C ASP A 105 -13.74 -12.79 -9.40
N LYS A 106 -14.02 -11.48 -9.41
CA LYS A 106 -13.54 -10.56 -10.45
C LYS A 106 -12.37 -9.69 -9.98
N GLU A 107 -12.14 -9.63 -8.68
CA GLU A 107 -11.12 -8.81 -8.03
C GLU A 107 -10.05 -9.66 -7.33
N ILE A 108 -9.14 -8.98 -6.64
CA ILE A 108 -8.16 -9.64 -5.78
C ILE A 108 -8.86 -10.10 -4.50
N SER A 109 -8.67 -11.37 -4.16
CA SER A 109 -9.05 -11.93 -2.86
C SER A 109 -7.78 -12.24 -2.06
N LEU A 110 -7.65 -11.64 -0.88
CA LEU A 110 -6.51 -11.82 0.01
C LEU A 110 -6.95 -12.53 1.29
N PHE A 111 -6.19 -13.53 1.70
CA PHE A 111 -6.27 -14.17 3.00
C PHE A 111 -4.89 -14.06 3.66
N PHE A 112 -4.85 -13.74 4.94
CA PHE A 112 -3.58 -13.65 5.65
C PHE A 112 -3.70 -14.11 7.09
N LYS A 113 -2.59 -14.66 7.59
CA LYS A 113 -2.39 -14.93 9.01
C LYS A 113 -1.10 -14.26 9.45
N ALA A 114 -1.21 -13.41 10.47
CA ALA A 114 -0.08 -12.70 11.04
C ALA A 114 0.36 -13.36 12.35
N ASP A 115 1.67 -13.51 12.51
CA ASP A 115 2.29 -13.75 13.80
C ASP A 115 3.18 -12.56 14.18
N LYS A 116 3.85 -12.62 15.34
CA LYS A 116 4.70 -11.52 15.84
C LYS A 116 5.89 -11.16 14.92
N LYS A 117 6.27 -12.01 13.98
CA LYS A 117 7.49 -11.87 13.15
C LYS A 117 7.19 -11.81 11.66
N LYS A 118 6.18 -12.53 11.18
CA LYS A 118 5.89 -12.71 9.76
C LYS A 118 4.38 -12.77 9.50
N VAL A 119 4.03 -12.55 8.25
CA VAL A 119 2.67 -12.67 7.73
C VAL A 119 2.70 -13.67 6.59
N THR A 120 1.87 -14.71 6.67
CA THR A 120 1.63 -15.63 5.57
C THR A 120 0.41 -15.15 4.81
N ILE A 121 0.59 -14.85 3.53
CA ILE A 121 -0.40 -14.26 2.64
C ILE A 121 -0.75 -15.30 1.57
N LYS A 122 -2.03 -15.56 1.39
CA LYS A 122 -2.59 -16.32 0.28
C LYS A 122 -3.48 -15.42 -0.54
N TYR A 123 -3.28 -15.35 -1.84
CA TYR A 123 -4.04 -14.45 -2.70
C TYR A 123 -4.35 -15.02 -4.06
N ALA A 124 -5.51 -14.64 -4.58
CA ALA A 124 -5.94 -14.91 -5.94
C ALA A 124 -6.26 -13.60 -6.65
N ASN A 125 -5.94 -13.53 -7.93
CA ASN A 125 -6.40 -12.43 -8.79
C ASN A 125 -7.47 -12.98 -9.72
N ARG A 126 -8.71 -12.50 -9.60
CA ARG A 126 -9.88 -12.90 -10.40
C ARG A 126 -10.22 -14.39 -10.30
N GLY A 127 -10.42 -14.91 -9.08
CA GLY A 127 -10.85 -16.30 -8.85
C GLY A 127 -9.86 -17.38 -9.28
N LYS A 128 -8.63 -17.02 -9.67
CA LYS A 128 -7.56 -17.97 -10.03
C LYS A 128 -7.04 -18.74 -8.82
N LYS A 129 -6.18 -19.74 -9.06
CA LYS A 129 -5.48 -20.50 -8.02
C LYS A 129 -4.78 -19.57 -7.01
N LEU A 130 -4.89 -19.90 -5.72
CA LEU A 130 -4.21 -19.16 -4.65
C LEU A 130 -2.69 -19.27 -4.79
N HIS A 131 -2.04 -18.12 -4.84
CA HIS A 131 -0.61 -17.95 -4.63
C HIS A 131 -0.34 -17.79 -3.14
N THR A 132 0.74 -18.40 -2.64
CA THR A 132 1.15 -18.25 -1.23
C THR A 132 2.51 -17.59 -1.17
N LYS A 133 2.64 -16.58 -0.30
CA LYS A 133 3.95 -16.01 0.06
C LYS A 133 3.99 -15.72 1.56
N THR A 134 5.19 -15.68 2.12
CA THR A 134 5.41 -15.32 3.52
C THR A 134 6.40 -14.18 3.57
N VAL A 135 6.05 -13.12 4.30
CA VAL A 135 6.85 -11.89 4.40
C VAL A 135 7.10 -11.53 5.86
N PRO A 136 8.30 -11.06 6.23
CA PRO A 136 8.52 -10.52 7.57
C PRO A 136 7.61 -9.32 7.83
N LEU A 137 7.01 -9.23 9.01
CA LEU A 137 6.16 -8.09 9.37
C LEU A 137 6.97 -6.79 9.36
N SER A 138 8.25 -6.86 9.71
CA SER A 138 9.19 -5.74 9.63
C SER A 138 9.34 -5.18 8.22
N ARG A 139 9.28 -6.04 7.19
CA ARG A 139 9.37 -5.63 5.78
C ARG A 139 8.14 -4.82 5.38
N LEU A 140 6.95 -5.29 5.75
CA LEU A 140 5.68 -4.58 5.52
C LEU A 140 5.68 -3.20 6.20
N VAL A 141 6.15 -3.13 7.44
CA VAL A 141 6.30 -1.87 8.18
C VAL A 141 7.31 -0.93 7.51
N GLU A 142 8.47 -1.45 7.11
CA GLU A 142 9.53 -0.65 6.48
C GLU A 142 9.08 -0.06 5.14
N GLN A 143 8.31 -0.81 4.34
CA GLN A 143 7.83 -0.38 3.03
C GLN A 143 6.68 0.63 3.12
N SER A 144 5.73 0.43 4.04
CA SER A 144 4.44 1.13 3.97
C SER A 144 3.95 1.75 5.28
N TYR A 145 4.71 1.68 6.39
CA TYR A 145 4.27 2.19 7.70
C TYR A 145 5.38 2.92 8.51
N ARG A 146 6.56 3.14 7.92
CA ARG A 146 7.74 3.68 8.62
C ARG A 146 7.57 5.15 9.05
N THR A 147 7.09 5.99 8.16
CA THR A 147 6.98 7.45 8.37
C THR A 147 5.61 7.87 8.88
N LYS A 148 5.51 9.05 9.50
CA LYS A 148 4.22 9.60 9.96
C LYS A 148 3.19 9.70 8.82
N LYS A 149 3.62 10.14 7.62
CA LYS A 149 2.77 10.24 6.42
C LYS A 149 2.26 8.87 5.98
N GLN A 150 3.12 7.86 5.97
CA GLN A 150 2.72 6.48 5.66
C GLN A 150 1.70 5.94 6.66
N ARG A 151 1.92 6.16 7.96
CA ARG A 151 0.95 5.77 9.00
C ARG A 151 -0.40 6.44 8.83
N GLN A 152 -0.41 7.75 8.56
CA GLN A 152 -1.64 8.49 8.27
C GLN A 152 -2.36 7.93 7.03
N GLN A 153 -1.62 7.59 5.97
CA GLN A 153 -2.19 7.02 4.77
C GLN A 153 -2.81 5.64 5.02
N VAL A 154 -2.10 4.76 5.76
CA VAL A 154 -2.63 3.44 6.14
C VAL A 154 -3.86 3.59 7.02
N ASN A 155 -3.83 4.49 8.01
CA ASN A 155 -4.99 4.74 8.87
C ASN A 155 -6.19 5.31 8.08
N LYS A 156 -5.94 6.10 7.03
CA LYS A 156 -7.00 6.53 6.10
C LYS A 156 -7.64 5.35 5.37
N TYR A 157 -6.83 4.41 4.88
CA TYR A 157 -7.36 3.19 4.24
C TYR A 157 -8.11 2.30 5.24
N VAL A 158 -7.60 2.16 6.47
CA VAL A 158 -8.29 1.45 7.55
C VAL A 158 -9.65 2.08 7.84
N GLY A 159 -9.73 3.42 7.88
CA GLY A 159 -11.00 4.13 8.08
C GLY A 159 -12.03 3.95 6.95
N ALA A 160 -11.63 3.43 5.79
CA ALA A 160 -12.52 3.11 4.67
C ALA A 160 -12.90 1.62 4.61
N LEU A 161 -12.38 0.79 5.52
CA LEU A 161 -12.72 -0.63 5.57
C LEU A 161 -14.15 -0.83 6.08
N ARG A 162 -14.91 -1.66 5.38
CA ARG A 162 -16.10 -2.31 5.94
C ARG A 162 -15.64 -3.55 6.72
N THR A 163 -16.32 -3.85 7.82
CA THR A 163 -15.97 -4.97 8.70
C THR A 163 -17.12 -5.98 8.78
N GLU A 164 -16.80 -7.27 8.77
CA GLU A 164 -17.73 -8.41 8.84
C GLU A 164 -17.42 -9.40 9.98
#